data_AF-A0A495KYR4-F1
#
_entry.id   AF-A0A495KYR4-F1
#
_cell.length_a   1.000
_cell.length_b   1.000
_cell.length_c   1.000
_cell.angle_alpha   90.00
_cell.angle_beta   90.00
_cell.angle_gamma   90.00
#
_symmetry.space_group_name_H-M   'P 1'
#
loop_
_entity.id
_entity.type
_entity.pdbx_description
1 polymer ?
#
loop_
_entity_poly.entity_id
_entity_poly.type
_entity_poly.pdbx_seq_one_letter_code
_entity_poly.pdbx_strand_id
1 'polypeptide(L)'
;MADLAEQAAAELTVCFRELARTVPADLALERALRVVAAETVATRVCAPDHRERFADRTRALDERVDGELHRLLVSARDSGRIAAGVTAQDLRLVRAAVAAAVDTEPDPARAGRAAQRTVTHFVRSFRGADRPGLGSGAGRAD
;
A
#
# COMPACT_ATOMS: atom_id res chain seq x y z
N MET A 1 5.85 27.14 -14.10
CA MET A 1 5.06 25.91 -14.34
C MET A 1 5.06 25.13 -13.04
N ALA A 2 3.89 24.83 -12.48
CA ALA A 2 3.80 23.99 -11.29
C ALA A 2 4.37 22.60 -11.61
N ASP A 3 5.18 22.05 -10.71
CA ASP A 3 5.78 20.73 -10.89
C ASP A 3 4.66 19.68 -10.77
N LEU A 4 4.36 18.99 -11.88
CA LEU A 4 3.32 17.96 -11.94
C LEU A 4 3.57 16.84 -10.92
N ALA A 5 4.84 16.57 -10.57
CA ALA A 5 5.18 15.58 -9.54
C ALA A 5 4.81 16.08 -8.13
N GLU A 6 5.04 17.37 -7.84
CA GLU A 6 4.62 17.97 -6.58
C GLU A 6 3.10 18.03 -6.46
N GLN A 7 2.42 18.34 -7.58
CA GLN A 7 0.96 18.37 -7.61
C GLN A 7 0.37 16.96 -7.40
N ALA A 8 0.87 15.94 -8.11
CA ALA A 8 0.44 14.55 -7.90
C ALA A 8 0.70 14.09 -6.44
N ALA A 9 1.84 14.47 -5.86
CA ALA A 9 2.14 14.17 -4.46
C ALA A 9 1.16 14.86 -3.50
N ALA A 10 0.78 16.11 -3.78
CA ALA A 10 -0.19 16.85 -2.98
C ALA A 10 -1.59 16.24 -3.09
N GLU A 11 -2.03 15.87 -4.29
CA GLU A 11 -3.31 15.21 -4.53
C GLU A 11 -3.41 13.85 -3.81
N LEU A 12 -2.36 13.03 -3.88
CA LEU A 12 -2.29 11.77 -3.12
C LEU A 12 -2.32 12.02 -1.61
N THR A 13 -1.60 13.04 -1.12
CA THR A 13 -1.62 13.42 0.30
C THR A 13 -3.05 13.79 0.75
N VAL A 14 -3.77 14.58 -0.05
CA VAL A 14 -5.16 14.96 0.23
C VAL A 14 -6.06 13.73 0.23
N CYS A 15 -5.97 12.90 -0.81
CA CYS A 15 -6.75 11.66 -0.93
C CYS A 15 -6.55 10.74 0.28
N PHE A 16 -5.30 10.52 0.72
CA PHE A 16 -5.02 9.66 1.88
C PHE A 16 -5.51 10.24 3.20
N ARG A 17 -5.46 11.57 3.35
CA ARG A 17 -6.07 12.25 4.52
C ARG A 17 -7.60 12.12 4.53
N GLU A 18 -8.24 12.19 3.37
CA GLU A 18 -9.68 11.98 3.25
C GLU A 18 -10.07 10.54 3.57
N LEU A 19 -9.33 9.56 3.06
CA LEU A 19 -9.53 8.14 3.41
C LEU A 19 -9.41 7.92 4.91
N ALA A 20 -8.37 8.46 5.55
CA ALA A 20 -8.17 8.34 7.00
C ALA A 20 -9.32 8.91 7.84
N ARG A 21 -10.07 9.88 7.30
CA ARG A 21 -11.21 10.53 7.99
C ARG A 21 -12.55 9.85 7.74
N THR A 22 -12.69 9.14 6.63
CA THR A 22 -14.00 8.69 6.12
C THR A 22 -14.23 7.20 6.21
N VAL A 23 -13.18 6.39 6.38
CA VAL A 23 -13.28 4.94 6.51
C VAL A 23 -12.41 4.39 7.64
N PRO A 24 -12.70 3.18 8.15
CA PRO A 24 -11.82 2.48 9.10
C PRO A 24 -10.38 2.41 8.62
N ALA A 25 -9.42 2.48 9.55
CA ALA A 25 -8.00 2.65 9.24
C ALA A 25 -7.41 1.51 8.38
N ASP A 26 -7.85 0.27 8.57
CA ASP A 26 -7.43 -0.86 7.74
C ASP A 26 -7.95 -0.75 6.30
N LEU A 27 -9.20 -0.29 6.13
CA LEU A 27 -9.77 -0.02 4.81
C LEU A 27 -9.13 1.21 4.15
N ALA A 28 -8.76 2.24 4.93
CA ALA A 28 -8.02 3.39 4.43
C ALA A 28 -6.65 2.95 3.89
N LEU A 29 -5.92 2.11 4.64
CA LEU A 29 -4.64 1.55 4.20
C LEU A 29 -4.79 0.71 2.93
N GLU A 30 -5.77 -0.20 2.88
CA GLU A 30 -6.03 -1.01 1.68
C GLU A 30 -6.33 -0.13 0.47
N ARG A 31 -7.21 0.87 0.60
CA ARG A 31 -7.56 1.78 -0.50
C ARG A 31 -6.36 2.61 -0.94
N ALA A 32 -5.55 3.12 -0.02
CA ALA A 32 -4.33 3.86 -0.36
C ALA A 32 -3.34 3.00 -1.16
N LEU A 33 -3.12 1.74 -0.75
CA LEU A 33 -2.29 0.81 -1.51
C LEU A 33 -2.84 0.53 -2.92
N ARG A 34 -4.17 0.41 -3.05
CA ARG A 34 -4.83 0.23 -4.36
C ARG A 34 -4.67 1.45 -5.27
N VAL A 35 -4.73 2.66 -4.72
CA VAL A 35 -4.45 3.91 -5.46
C VAL A 35 -3.00 3.93 -5.93
N VAL A 36 -2.03 3.67 -5.05
CA VAL A 36 -0.61 3.59 -5.43
C VAL A 36 -0.36 2.54 -6.51
N ALA A 37 -1.04 1.39 -6.44
CA ALA A 37 -0.97 0.37 -7.47
C ALA A 37 -1.53 0.83 -8.82
N ALA A 38 -2.65 1.58 -8.83
CA ALA A 38 -3.19 2.16 -10.05
C ALA A 38 -2.26 3.21 -10.64
N GLU A 39 -1.70 4.10 -9.81
CA GLU A 39 -0.71 5.11 -10.24
C GLU A 39 0.55 4.48 -10.81
N THR A 40 1.00 3.34 -10.26
CA THR A 40 2.15 2.61 -10.77
C THR A 40 1.90 2.11 -12.20
N VAL A 41 0.69 1.59 -12.47
CA VAL A 41 0.29 1.16 -13.82
C VAL A 41 0.17 2.36 -14.75
N ALA A 42 -0.50 3.43 -14.33
CA ALA A 42 -0.70 4.63 -15.14
C ALA A 42 0.65 5.27 -15.52
N THR A 43 1.58 5.39 -14.57
CA THR A 43 2.91 5.94 -14.80
C THR A 43 3.68 5.14 -15.85
N ARG A 44 3.64 3.81 -15.79
CA ARG A 44 4.31 2.95 -16.78
C ARG A 44 3.76 3.15 -18.19
N VAL A 45 2.44 3.31 -18.32
CA VAL A 45 1.78 3.49 -19.62
C VAL A 45 2.04 4.88 -20.20
N CYS A 46 1.92 5.92 -19.37
CA CYS A 46 1.97 7.31 -19.84
C CYS A 46 3.39 7.86 -19.93
N ALA A 47 4.33 7.34 -19.13
CA ALA A 47 5.67 7.92 -19.02
C ALA A 47 6.72 6.85 -18.62
N PRO A 48 7.01 5.87 -19.50
CA PRO A 48 7.88 4.73 -19.17
C PRO A 48 9.30 5.15 -18.74
N ASP A 49 9.86 6.18 -19.37
CA ASP A 49 11.23 6.67 -19.05
C ASP A 49 11.27 7.69 -17.89
N HIS A 50 10.11 8.08 -17.34
CA HIS A 50 10.03 9.22 -16.42
C HIS A 50 10.86 9.01 -15.15
N ARG A 51 10.84 7.79 -14.61
CA ARG A 51 11.60 7.45 -13.39
C ARG A 51 13.12 7.55 -13.62
N GLU A 52 13.60 7.17 -14.80
CA GLU A 52 15.02 7.27 -15.16
C GLU A 52 15.43 8.72 -15.40
N ARG A 53 14.60 9.48 -16.12
CA ARG A 53 14.87 10.89 -16.46
C ARG A 53 14.75 11.84 -15.27
N PHE A 54 13.93 11.50 -14.28
CA PHE A 54 13.65 12.34 -13.11
C PHE A 54 13.78 11.54 -11.80
N ALA A 55 14.93 10.90 -11.60
CA ALA A 55 15.19 10.01 -10.48
C ALA A 55 14.99 10.69 -9.11
N ASP A 56 15.52 11.91 -8.91
CA ASP A 56 15.41 12.60 -7.62
C ASP A 56 13.96 13.01 -7.29
N ARG A 57 13.19 13.43 -8.31
CA ARG A 57 11.77 13.76 -8.12
C ARG A 57 10.94 12.51 -7.82
N THR A 58 11.25 11.42 -8.51
CA THR A 58 10.63 10.11 -8.26
C THR A 58 10.92 9.66 -6.83
N ARG A 59 12.16 9.81 -6.36
CA ARG A 59 12.55 9.50 -4.98
C ARG A 59 11.78 10.35 -3.97
N ALA A 60 11.68 11.66 -4.18
CA ALA A 60 10.93 12.54 -3.29
C ALA A 60 9.43 12.19 -3.23
N LEU A 61 8.82 11.84 -4.36
CA LEU A 61 7.45 11.34 -4.41
C LEU A 61 7.31 10.01 -3.65
N ASP A 62 8.24 9.08 -3.87
CA ASP A 62 8.24 7.76 -3.23
C ASP A 62 8.38 7.86 -1.70
N GLU A 63 9.25 8.75 -1.21
CA GLU A 63 9.42 9.03 0.22
C GLU A 63 8.15 9.61 0.85
N ARG A 64 7.46 10.51 0.14
CA ARG A 64 6.22 11.12 0.61
C ARG A 64 5.06 10.12 0.65
N VAL A 65 4.95 9.28 -0.38
CA VAL A 65 3.98 8.17 -0.40
C VAL A 65 4.27 7.18 0.73
N ASP A 66 5.54 6.82 0.96
CA ASP A 66 5.94 5.94 2.06
C ASP A 66 5.55 6.52 3.43
N GLY A 67 5.78 7.82 3.65
CA GLY A 67 5.41 8.50 4.87
C GLY A 67 3.91 8.46 5.16
N GLU A 68 3.08 8.71 4.14
CA GLU A 68 1.62 8.67 4.29
C GLU A 68 1.09 7.23 4.48
N LEU A 69 1.61 6.25 3.73
CA LEU A 69 1.24 4.85 3.91
C LEU A 69 1.65 4.35 5.31
N HIS A 70 2.82 4.77 5.80
CA HIS A 70 3.27 4.42 7.15
C HIS A 70 2.33 4.99 8.21
N ARG A 71 1.89 6.25 8.06
CA ARG A 71 0.90 6.86 8.96
C ARG A 71 -0.42 6.08 8.99
N LEU A 72 -0.92 5.66 7.82
CA LEU A 72 -2.12 4.82 7.73
C LEU A 72 -1.90 3.45 8.39
N LEU A 73 -0.73 2.83 8.20
CA LEU A 73 -0.38 1.56 8.82
C LEU A 73 -0.36 1.64 10.36
N VAL A 74 0.23 2.70 10.93
CA VAL A 74 0.24 2.90 12.38
C VAL A 74 -1.20 2.95 12.91
N SER A 75 -2.05 3.77 12.30
CA SER A 75 -3.48 3.85 12.68
C SER A 75 -4.21 2.51 12.52
N ALA A 76 -3.94 1.76 11.45
CA ALA A 76 -4.53 0.46 11.21
C ALA A 76 -4.08 -0.60 12.22
N ARG A 77 -2.83 -0.53 12.68
CA ARG A 77 -2.30 -1.37 13.78
C ARG A 77 -2.92 -1.02 15.11
N ASP A 78 -3.04 0.27 15.42
CA ASP A 78 -3.63 0.73 16.68
C ASP A 78 -5.11 0.32 16.80
N SER A 79 -5.83 0.22 15.67
CA SER A 79 -7.19 -0.33 15.63
C SER A 79 -7.28 -1.85 15.84
N GLY A 80 -6.15 -2.56 15.90
CA GLY A 80 -6.08 -4.02 16.08
C GLY A 80 -6.48 -4.85 14.86
N ARG A 81 -6.80 -4.22 13.72
CA ARG A 81 -7.20 -4.90 12.47
C ARG A 81 -6.02 -5.37 11.62
N ILE A 82 -4.85 -4.74 11.80
CA ILE A 82 -3.58 -5.14 11.18
C ILE A 82 -2.66 -5.67 12.27
N ALA A 83 -1.96 -6.77 11.98
CA ALA A 83 -1.03 -7.39 12.92
C ALA A 83 0.07 -6.40 13.34
N ALA A 84 0.36 -6.36 14.65
CA ALA A 84 1.35 -5.45 15.23
C ALA A 84 2.79 -5.71 14.71
N GLY A 85 3.06 -6.88 14.13
CA GLY A 85 4.34 -7.20 13.52
C GLY A 85 4.57 -6.54 12.15
N VAL A 86 3.53 -5.98 11.51
CA VAL A 86 3.65 -5.35 10.18
C VAL A 86 4.33 -3.99 10.30
N THR A 87 5.33 -3.74 9.47
CA THR A 87 6.22 -2.59 9.53
C THR A 87 6.19 -1.75 8.25
N ALA A 88 6.87 -0.60 8.26
CA ALA A 88 7.10 0.18 7.05
C ALA A 88 7.87 -0.59 5.97
N GLN A 89 8.74 -1.54 6.36
CA GLN A 89 9.46 -2.38 5.42
C GLN A 89 8.52 -3.29 4.63
N ASP A 90 7.44 -3.77 5.27
CA ASP A 90 6.42 -4.58 4.60
C ASP A 90 5.65 -3.76 3.56
N LEU A 91 5.38 -2.48 3.83
CA LEU A 91 4.79 -1.58 2.83
C LEU A 91 5.69 -1.38 1.62
N ARG A 92 7.01 -1.22 1.84
CA ARG A 92 7.99 -1.13 0.75
C ARG A 92 8.03 -2.41 -0.07
N LEU A 93 7.96 -3.58 0.58
CA LEU A 93 7.86 -4.87 -0.10
C LEU A 93 6.60 -4.97 -0.95
N VAL A 94 5.45 -4.51 -0.47
CA VAL A 94 4.20 -4.45 -1.26
C VAL A 94 4.40 -3.61 -2.52
N ARG A 95 4.96 -2.41 -2.38
CA ARG A 95 5.20 -1.49 -3.50
C ARG A 95 6.16 -2.09 -4.53
N ALA A 96 7.26 -2.70 -4.08
CA ALA A 96 8.21 -3.38 -4.94
C ALA A 96 7.58 -4.56 -5.68
N ALA A 97 6.77 -5.37 -4.98
CA ALA A 97 6.05 -6.49 -5.59
C ALA A 97 4.99 -6.02 -6.61
N VAL A 98 4.32 -4.90 -6.35
CA VAL A 98 3.41 -4.27 -7.31
C VAL A 98 4.15 -3.80 -8.55
N ALA A 99 5.27 -3.07 -8.40
CA ALA A 99 6.09 -2.64 -9.53
C ALA A 99 6.56 -3.83 -10.38
N ALA A 100 7.10 -4.87 -9.74
CA ALA A 100 7.52 -6.09 -10.43
C ALA A 100 6.35 -6.79 -11.17
N ALA A 101 5.19 -6.91 -10.53
CA ALA A 101 4.00 -7.50 -11.15
C ALA A 101 3.53 -6.69 -12.37
N VAL A 102 3.61 -5.36 -12.28
CA VAL A 102 3.30 -4.46 -13.40
C VAL A 102 4.31 -4.67 -14.54
N ASP A 103 5.61 -4.65 -14.26
CA ASP A 103 6.67 -4.73 -15.27
C ASP A 103 6.64 -6.04 -16.07
N THR A 104 6.26 -7.15 -15.42
CA THR A 104 6.18 -8.47 -16.08
C THR A 104 5.01 -8.63 -17.04
N GLU A 105 3.99 -7.76 -17.00
CA GLU A 105 2.79 -7.88 -17.83
C GLU A 105 2.75 -6.79 -18.91
N PRO A 106 2.83 -7.12 -20.21
CA PRO A 106 2.88 -6.10 -21.27
C PRO A 106 1.52 -5.43 -21.53
N ASP A 107 0.41 -6.12 -21.26
CA ASP A 107 -0.94 -5.57 -21.44
C ASP A 107 -1.35 -4.71 -20.22
N PRO A 108 -1.74 -3.43 -20.39
CA PRO A 108 -2.07 -2.53 -19.28
C PRO A 108 -3.23 -3.04 -18.40
N ALA A 109 -4.24 -3.66 -19.00
CA ALA A 109 -5.38 -4.17 -18.24
C ALA A 109 -5.00 -5.38 -17.38
N ARG A 110 -4.16 -6.29 -17.90
CA ARG A 110 -3.56 -7.40 -17.16
C ARG A 110 -2.62 -6.92 -16.08
N ALA A 111 -1.75 -5.94 -16.36
CA ALA A 111 -0.88 -5.32 -15.37
C ALA A 111 -1.69 -4.71 -14.21
N GLY A 112 -2.79 -4.01 -14.52
CA GLY A 112 -3.74 -3.51 -13.52
C GLY A 112 -4.31 -4.63 -12.64
N ARG A 113 -4.77 -5.72 -13.23
CA ARG A 113 -5.27 -6.88 -12.46
C ARG A 113 -4.19 -7.52 -11.60
N ALA A 114 -2.98 -7.66 -12.13
CA ALA A 114 -1.84 -8.21 -11.40
C ALA A 114 -1.48 -7.34 -10.18
N ALA A 115 -1.37 -6.03 -10.37
CA ALA A 115 -1.10 -5.06 -9.31
C ALA A 115 -2.14 -5.14 -8.17
N GLN A 116 -3.44 -5.15 -8.52
CA GLN A 116 -4.52 -5.22 -7.53
C GLN A 116 -4.56 -6.57 -6.80
N ARG A 117 -4.23 -7.67 -7.49
CA ARG A 117 -4.08 -8.99 -6.85
C ARG A 117 -2.93 -9.01 -5.85
N THR A 118 -1.79 -8.42 -6.20
CA THR A 118 -0.63 -8.30 -5.29
C THR A 118 -1.03 -7.55 -4.02
N VAL A 119 -1.68 -6.38 -4.13
CA VAL A 119 -2.18 -5.63 -2.97
C VAL A 119 -3.13 -6.48 -2.12
N THR A 120 -4.08 -7.18 -2.76
CA THR A 120 -5.04 -8.04 -2.06
C THR A 120 -4.35 -9.15 -1.26
N HIS A 121 -3.33 -9.79 -1.83
CA HIS A 121 -2.58 -10.85 -1.16
C HIS A 121 -1.87 -10.33 0.09
N PHE A 122 -1.16 -9.20 -0.02
CA PHE A 122 -0.45 -8.62 1.13
C PHE A 122 -1.40 -8.12 2.23
N VAL A 123 -2.45 -7.36 1.86
CA VAL A 123 -3.42 -6.87 2.85
C VAL A 123 -4.08 -8.01 3.59
N ARG A 124 -4.39 -9.12 2.91
CA ARG A 124 -4.88 -10.34 3.58
C ARG A 124 -3.86 -10.96 4.54
N SER A 125 -2.57 -10.95 4.20
CA SER A 125 -1.52 -11.43 5.12
C SER A 125 -1.25 -10.50 6.31
N PHE A 126 -1.53 -9.19 6.16
CA PHE A 126 -1.36 -8.21 7.23
C PHE A 126 -2.48 -8.26 8.25
N ARG A 127 -3.69 -8.58 7.82
CA ARG A 127 -4.78 -8.91 8.73
C ARG A 127 -4.34 -10.15 9.48
N GLY A 128 -4.19 -10.02 10.80
CA GLY A 128 -3.86 -11.16 11.64
C GLY A 128 -4.84 -12.28 11.33
N ALA A 129 -4.38 -13.52 11.25
CA ALA A 129 -5.29 -14.64 11.37
C ALA A 129 -6.09 -14.36 12.65
N ASP A 130 -7.40 -14.15 12.53
CA ASP A 130 -8.28 -14.41 13.67
C ASP A 130 -7.78 -15.75 14.21
N ARG A 131 -7.26 -15.76 15.44
CA ARG A 131 -7.04 -17.00 16.17
C ARG A 131 -8.38 -17.30 16.84
N PRO A 132 -9.31 -18.05 16.23
CA PRO A 132 -10.34 -18.70 17.01
C PRO A 132 -9.64 -19.80 17.82
N GLY A 133 -9.62 -19.64 19.15
CA GLY A 133 -9.38 -20.74 20.08
C GLY A 133 -7.90 -21.10 20.32
N LEU A 134 -7.31 -20.51 21.35
CA LEU A 134 -6.60 -21.34 22.33
C LEU A 134 -7.55 -21.47 23.50
N GLY A 135 -8.35 -22.53 23.44
CA GLY A 135 -9.13 -23.00 24.58
C GLY A 135 -8.19 -23.13 25.76
N SER A 136 -8.54 -22.43 26.84
CA SER A 136 -7.96 -22.64 28.16
C SER A 136 -8.36 -24.04 28.61
N GLY A 137 -7.62 -25.04 28.13
CA GLY A 137 -7.66 -26.40 28.63
C GLY A 137 -6.99 -26.40 29.99
N ALA A 138 -7.73 -25.96 31.00
CA ALA A 138 -7.42 -26.22 32.38
C ALA A 138 -7.38 -27.74 32.56
N GLY A 139 -6.19 -28.31 32.45
CA GLY A 139 -5.89 -29.65 32.90
C GLY A 139 -6.13 -29.68 34.40
N ARG A 140 -7.28 -30.23 34.80
CA ARG A 140 -7.58 -30.56 36.19
C ARG A 140 -6.78 -31.79 36.56
N ALA A 141 -6.22 -31.72 37.76
CA ALA A 141 -5.42 -32.73 38.42
C ALA A 141 -6.14 -34.08 38.53
N ASP A 142 -5.35 -35.15 38.42
CA ASP A 142 -5.51 -36.38 39.21
C ASP A 142 -4.21 -36.58 40.01
#